data_AF-A0A8S3V1Q0-F1
#
_entry.id   AF-A0A8S3V1Q0-F1
#
_cell.length_a   1.000
_cell.length_b   1.000
_cell.length_c   1.000
_cell.angle_alpha   90.00
_cell.angle_beta   90.00
_cell.angle_gamma   90.00
#
_symmetry.space_group_name_H-M   'P 1'
#
loop_
_entity.id
_entity.type
_entity.pdbx_description
1 polymer ?
#
loop_
_entity_poly.entity_id
_entity_poly.type
_entity_poly.pdbx_seq_one_letter_code
_entity_poly.pdbx_strand_id
1 'polypeptide(L)'
;MGRFACRLHLLANFGTAADKALKLFVDSVTDSRNPFSFESDESGTFRLARTAAKALTKRGSDKSGIGAFWEVFLKGRDIKNHLVTFHGHRINIAFHDCAAVYFHRNDILELLQDYPEPNETNDPQLDSFTQIALELLCAQLQIILERQAASQLPGGSYWEPSKNIKEMSKNVPKTNAISERDMAILDNLLKAKPAAKSSTLETVLMWTRNKPSKWLCNLPVSERHAALESAQKLAPQYIDIIQNRQKEVETQIANKLAEKKAKQEKSEQTKMTNKLSVSREIIKFGGVWDKSQMEEKSMN
;
A
#
# COMPACT_ATOMS: atom_id res chain seq x y z
N MET A 1 11.49 22.82 4.12
CA MET A 1 11.39 21.42 4.59
C MET A 1 11.43 20.49 3.39
N GLY A 2 12.50 19.69 3.25
CA GLY A 2 12.63 18.78 2.12
C GLY A 2 11.58 17.68 2.17
N ARG A 3 10.87 17.46 1.06
CA ARG A 3 9.96 16.32 0.89
C ARG A 3 10.78 15.04 0.76
N PHE A 4 11.35 14.57 1.86
CA PHE A 4 11.87 13.21 1.93
C PHE A 4 10.66 12.28 1.98
N ALA A 5 10.16 11.88 0.80
CA ALA A 5 9.25 10.76 0.70
C ALA A 5 9.94 9.59 1.42
N CYS A 6 9.32 9.05 2.48
CA CYS A 6 9.94 7.98 3.24
C CYS A 6 10.24 6.83 2.26
N ARG A 7 11.44 6.25 2.33
CA ARG A 7 11.82 5.12 1.46
C ARG A 7 10.82 3.95 1.56
N LEU A 8 10.05 3.89 2.65
CA LEU A 8 8.95 2.97 2.86
C LEU A 8 7.76 3.19 1.90
N HIS A 9 7.49 4.41 1.43
CA HIS A 9 6.46 4.63 0.40
C HIS A 9 6.83 3.95 -0.92
N LEU A 10 8.11 3.86 -1.24
CA LEU A 10 8.59 3.18 -2.44
C LEU A 10 8.28 1.68 -2.35
N LEU A 11 8.57 1.06 -1.20
CA LEU A 11 8.20 -0.33 -0.89
C LEU A 11 6.69 -0.55 -0.78
N ALA A 12 5.94 0.42 -0.26
CA ALA A 12 4.50 0.31 -0.14
C ALA A 12 3.79 0.40 -1.52
N ASN A 13 4.26 1.30 -2.37
CA ASN A 13 3.80 1.42 -3.75
C ASN A 13 4.22 0.21 -4.58
N PHE A 14 5.38 -0.36 -4.29
CA PHE A 14 5.87 -1.58 -4.91
C PHE A 14 4.94 -2.77 -4.67
N GLY A 15 4.52 -3.03 -3.43
CA GLY A 15 3.55 -4.09 -3.14
C GLY A 15 2.23 -3.91 -3.89
N THR A 16 1.69 -2.68 -3.91
CA THR A 16 0.44 -2.37 -4.61
C THR A 16 0.55 -2.56 -6.12
N ALA A 17 1.69 -2.20 -6.71
CA ALA A 17 1.89 -2.31 -8.15
C ALA A 17 2.22 -3.75 -8.58
N ALA A 18 2.95 -4.50 -7.75
CA ALA A 18 3.16 -5.93 -7.94
C ALA A 18 1.82 -6.70 -7.92
N ASP A 19 0.94 -6.39 -6.96
CA ASP A 19 -0.39 -6.98 -6.89
C ASP A 19 -1.23 -6.69 -8.15
N LYS A 20 -1.22 -5.45 -8.64
CA LYS A 20 -1.90 -5.09 -9.90
C LYS A 20 -1.33 -5.81 -11.12
N ALA A 21 -0.01 -5.92 -11.22
CA ALA A 21 0.65 -6.62 -12.31
C ALA A 21 0.28 -8.10 -12.30
N LEU A 22 0.30 -8.74 -11.13
CA LEU A 22 -0.14 -10.12 -10.94
C LEU A 22 -1.60 -10.32 -11.33
N LYS A 23 -2.49 -9.37 -10.98
CA LYS A 23 -3.89 -9.43 -11.37
C LYS A 23 -4.07 -9.37 -12.89
N LEU A 24 -3.45 -8.39 -13.55
CA LEU A 24 -3.49 -8.27 -15.01
C LEU A 24 -2.97 -9.53 -15.71
N PHE A 25 -1.92 -10.14 -15.16
CA PHE A 25 -1.40 -11.40 -15.65
C PHE A 25 -2.46 -12.52 -15.55
N VAL A 26 -3.06 -12.71 -14.37
CA VAL A 26 -4.12 -13.71 -14.17
C VAL A 26 -5.28 -13.46 -15.14
N ASP A 27 -5.71 -12.21 -15.31
CA ASP A 27 -6.78 -11.83 -16.24
C ASP A 27 -6.40 -12.14 -17.70
N SER A 28 -5.13 -11.94 -18.08
CA SER A 28 -4.64 -12.23 -19.44
C SER A 28 -4.54 -13.73 -19.74
N VAL A 29 -4.10 -14.54 -18.78
CA VAL A 29 -3.95 -16.00 -18.96
C VAL A 29 -5.30 -16.71 -18.97
N THR A 30 -6.28 -16.13 -18.31
CA THR A 30 -7.60 -16.73 -18.17
C THR A 30 -8.63 -16.12 -19.12
N ASP A 31 -8.21 -15.23 -20.03
CA ASP A 31 -9.07 -14.43 -20.90
C ASP A 31 -10.20 -13.72 -20.13
N SER A 32 -9.91 -13.28 -18.90
CA SER A 32 -10.88 -12.72 -17.95
C SER A 32 -12.04 -13.68 -17.60
N ARG A 33 -11.88 -14.98 -17.87
CA ARG A 33 -12.85 -16.04 -17.61
C ARG A 33 -12.36 -17.03 -16.55
N ASN A 34 -11.47 -16.63 -15.64
CA ASN A 34 -11.07 -17.53 -14.56
C ASN A 34 -12.31 -17.86 -13.70
N PRO A 35 -12.85 -19.08 -13.76
CA PRO A 35 -14.05 -19.45 -13.00
C PRO A 35 -13.76 -19.50 -11.49
N PHE A 36 -12.48 -19.51 -11.12
CA PHE A 36 -11.99 -19.47 -9.74
C PHE A 36 -11.54 -18.06 -9.31
N SER A 37 -11.60 -17.05 -10.20
CA SER A 37 -11.35 -15.67 -9.78
C SER A 37 -12.56 -15.13 -9.03
N PHE A 38 -12.42 -14.99 -7.73
CA PHE A 38 -13.37 -14.19 -6.96
C PHE A 38 -13.25 -12.73 -7.40
N GLU A 39 -14.39 -12.04 -7.52
CA GLU A 39 -14.51 -10.59 -7.73
C GLU A 39 -13.80 -9.84 -6.58
N SER A 40 -12.50 -9.66 -6.72
CA SER A 40 -11.65 -9.07 -5.70
C SER A 40 -10.61 -8.18 -6.36
N ASP A 41 -10.30 -7.06 -5.71
CA ASP A 41 -9.24 -6.16 -6.14
C ASP A 41 -7.82 -6.71 -5.90
N GLU A 42 -7.69 -7.85 -5.20
CA GLU A 42 -6.42 -8.52 -4.87
C GLU A 42 -6.06 -9.59 -5.92
N SER A 43 -4.79 -9.71 -6.28
CA SER A 43 -4.31 -10.81 -7.15
C SER A 43 -4.48 -12.18 -6.52
N GLY A 44 -4.54 -13.22 -7.37
CA GLY A 44 -4.58 -14.61 -6.91
C GLY A 44 -3.40 -14.98 -6.01
N THR A 45 -2.20 -14.47 -6.31
CA THR A 45 -0.98 -14.74 -5.53
C THR A 45 -1.04 -14.16 -4.11
N PHE A 46 -1.41 -12.87 -3.97
CA PHE A 46 -1.56 -12.26 -2.65
C PHE A 46 -2.65 -12.96 -1.84
N ARG A 47 -3.74 -13.33 -2.51
CA ARG A 47 -4.83 -14.09 -1.91
C ARG A 47 -4.40 -15.48 -1.47
N LEU A 48 -3.57 -16.18 -2.26
CA LEU A 48 -2.98 -17.47 -1.90
C LEU A 48 -2.12 -17.34 -0.65
N ALA A 49 -1.19 -16.37 -0.61
CA ALA A 49 -0.34 -16.13 0.55
C ALA A 49 -1.16 -15.83 1.81
N ARG A 50 -2.16 -14.94 1.68
CA ARG A 50 -3.09 -14.61 2.77
C ARG A 50 -3.92 -15.82 3.22
N THR A 51 -4.34 -16.67 2.29
CA THR A 51 -5.13 -17.87 2.58
C THR A 51 -4.27 -18.92 3.27
N ALA A 52 -3.06 -19.17 2.78
CA ALA A 52 -2.09 -20.07 3.40
C ALA A 52 -1.73 -19.61 4.82
N ALA A 53 -1.44 -18.32 5.02
CA ALA A 53 -1.19 -17.76 6.34
C ALA A 53 -2.39 -17.94 7.30
N LYS A 54 -3.63 -17.80 6.80
CA LYS A 54 -4.84 -18.07 7.58
C LYS A 54 -5.12 -19.55 7.82
N ALA A 55 -4.73 -20.42 6.91
CA ALA A 55 -5.00 -21.85 7.02
C ALA A 55 -3.96 -22.55 7.90
N LEU A 56 -2.69 -22.15 7.79
CA LEU A 56 -1.53 -22.88 8.29
C LEU A 56 -0.86 -22.23 9.52
N THR A 57 -1.41 -21.14 10.07
CA THR A 57 -0.89 -20.54 11.31
C THR A 57 -1.85 -20.70 12.48
N LYS A 58 -1.31 -20.72 13.71
CA LYS A 58 -2.05 -20.97 14.95
C LYS A 58 -3.17 -19.96 15.26
N ARG A 59 -3.07 -18.73 14.75
CA ARG A 59 -4.12 -17.69 14.83
C ARG A 59 -4.89 -17.55 13.52
N GLY A 60 -4.94 -18.63 12.76
CA GLY A 60 -5.66 -18.75 11.51
C GLY A 60 -7.17 -18.67 11.66
N SER A 61 -7.91 -19.08 10.64
CA SER A 61 -9.37 -19.20 10.73
C SER A 61 -9.74 -20.32 11.70
N ASP A 62 -10.39 -20.01 12.83
CA ASP A 62 -10.85 -21.04 13.78
C ASP A 62 -11.83 -22.05 13.15
N LYS A 63 -12.49 -21.67 12.04
CA LYS A 63 -13.48 -22.50 11.36
C LYS A 63 -12.90 -23.37 10.25
N SER A 64 -11.75 -23.01 9.69
CA SER A 64 -11.23 -23.60 8.45
C SER A 64 -9.72 -23.69 8.37
N GLY A 65 -9.02 -23.35 9.46
CA GLY A 65 -7.58 -23.48 9.58
C GLY A 65 -7.19 -24.87 10.04
N ILE A 66 -6.12 -25.39 9.45
CA ILE A 66 -5.48 -26.66 9.80
C ILE A 66 -4.12 -26.44 10.47
N GLY A 67 -3.91 -25.25 11.07
CA GLY A 67 -2.62 -24.83 11.63
C GLY A 67 -2.02 -25.82 12.64
N ALA A 68 -2.85 -26.49 13.46
CA ALA A 68 -2.37 -27.52 14.37
C ALA A 68 -1.83 -28.77 13.63
N PHE A 69 -2.53 -29.22 12.59
CA PHE A 69 -2.08 -30.34 11.75
C PHE A 69 -0.80 -29.99 11.01
N TRP A 70 -0.72 -28.77 10.47
CA TRP A 70 0.49 -28.27 9.81
C TRP A 70 1.70 -28.20 10.75
N GLU A 71 1.53 -27.70 11.97
CA GLU A 71 2.62 -27.67 12.96
C GLU A 71 3.10 -29.08 13.32
N VAL A 72 2.19 -30.05 13.45
CA VAL A 72 2.55 -31.45 13.70
C VAL A 72 3.29 -32.05 12.51
N PHE A 73 2.81 -31.80 11.28
CA PHE A 73 3.42 -32.26 10.04
C PHE A 73 4.87 -31.76 9.90
N LEU A 74 5.09 -30.45 10.05
CA LEU A 74 6.43 -29.86 9.97
C LEU A 74 7.36 -30.34 11.10
N LYS A 75 6.82 -30.51 12.31
CA LYS A 75 7.60 -31.03 13.43
C LYS A 75 8.10 -32.46 13.19
N GLY A 76 7.31 -33.29 12.49
CA GLY A 76 7.73 -34.63 12.07
C GLY A 76 8.94 -34.64 11.13
N ARG A 77 9.25 -33.50 10.50
CA ARG A 77 10.34 -33.33 9.52
C ARG A 77 11.48 -32.46 10.02
N ASP A 78 11.41 -31.99 11.27
CA ASP A 78 12.33 -31.00 11.83
C ASP A 78 12.40 -29.69 11.02
N ILE A 79 11.28 -29.30 10.40
CA ILE A 79 11.15 -28.06 9.63
C ILE A 79 10.43 -27.01 10.49
N LYS A 80 10.94 -25.77 10.47
CA LYS A 80 10.29 -24.65 11.15
C LYS A 80 9.21 -24.04 10.27
N ASN A 81 8.03 -23.74 10.84
CA ASN A 81 7.01 -22.96 10.16
C ASN A 81 7.47 -21.50 9.98
N HIS A 82 7.58 -21.06 8.73
CA HIS A 82 7.94 -19.68 8.37
C HIS A 82 6.73 -18.79 8.09
N LEU A 83 5.51 -19.34 8.02
CA LEU A 83 4.31 -18.52 7.84
C LEU A 83 4.03 -17.71 9.11
N VAL A 84 3.68 -16.44 8.95
CA VAL A 84 3.26 -15.58 10.06
C VAL A 84 1.77 -15.30 9.98
N THR A 85 1.16 -14.96 11.11
CA THR A 85 -0.25 -14.57 11.11
C THR A 85 -0.41 -13.29 10.30
N PHE A 86 -1.38 -13.28 9.37
CA PHE A 86 -1.68 -12.14 8.51
C PHE A 86 -2.37 -10.99 9.28
N HIS A 87 -1.65 -10.35 10.22
CA HIS A 87 -2.15 -9.31 11.11
C HIS A 87 -1.14 -8.16 11.27
N GLY A 88 -1.50 -6.94 10.86
CA GLY A 88 -0.64 -5.76 10.97
C GLY A 88 -0.24 -5.14 9.63
N HIS A 89 1.01 -4.65 9.53
CA HIS A 89 1.53 -3.92 8.37
C HIS A 89 1.57 -4.82 7.12
N ARG A 90 0.51 -4.71 6.31
CA ARG A 90 0.10 -5.71 5.32
C ARG A 90 1.15 -6.07 4.27
N ILE A 91 2.03 -5.12 3.91
CA ILE A 91 2.99 -5.32 2.82
C ILE A 91 4.17 -6.18 3.24
N ASN A 92 4.81 -5.91 4.38
CA ASN A 92 5.94 -6.71 4.84
C ASN A 92 5.49 -8.14 5.15
N ILE A 93 4.30 -8.28 5.74
CA ILE A 93 3.69 -9.56 6.04
C ILE A 93 3.37 -10.31 4.74
N ALA A 94 2.76 -9.66 3.75
CA ALA A 94 2.44 -10.32 2.48
C ALA A 94 3.70 -10.79 1.73
N PHE A 95 4.76 -9.97 1.66
CA PHE A 95 6.01 -10.42 1.02
C PHE A 95 6.66 -11.58 1.79
N HIS A 96 6.66 -11.51 3.12
CA HIS A 96 7.18 -12.58 3.97
C HIS A 96 6.38 -13.86 3.80
N ASP A 97 5.06 -13.79 3.82
CA ASP A 97 4.19 -14.95 3.65
C ASP A 97 4.23 -15.49 2.22
N CYS A 98 4.36 -14.65 1.19
CA CYS A 98 4.63 -15.13 -0.17
C CYS A 98 5.93 -15.96 -0.23
N ALA A 99 7.00 -15.47 0.39
CA ALA A 99 8.27 -16.19 0.45
C ALA A 99 8.15 -17.48 1.26
N ALA A 100 7.43 -17.46 2.40
CA ALA A 100 7.19 -18.62 3.23
C ALA A 100 6.32 -19.67 2.54
N VAL A 101 5.28 -19.27 1.79
CA VAL A 101 4.48 -20.16 0.95
C VAL A 101 5.36 -20.81 -0.12
N TYR A 102 6.21 -20.03 -0.78
CA TYR A 102 7.12 -20.58 -1.78
C TYR A 102 8.13 -21.55 -1.17
N PHE A 103 8.69 -21.21 0.00
CA PHE A 103 9.60 -22.08 0.76
C PHE A 103 8.94 -23.42 1.11
N HIS A 104 7.73 -23.37 1.66
CA HIS A 104 6.95 -24.54 2.07
C HIS A 104 6.14 -25.18 0.94
N ARG A 105 6.31 -24.80 -0.33
CA ARG A 105 5.41 -25.24 -1.41
C ARG A 105 5.32 -26.78 -1.53
N ASN A 106 6.43 -27.48 -1.39
CA ASN A 106 6.46 -28.95 -1.45
C ASN A 106 5.83 -29.56 -0.21
N ASP A 107 6.13 -29.02 0.98
CA ASP A 107 5.54 -29.46 2.24
C ASP A 107 4.01 -29.27 2.24
N ILE A 108 3.54 -28.14 1.70
CA ILE A 108 2.11 -27.82 1.56
C ILE A 108 1.46 -28.80 0.58
N LEU A 109 2.08 -29.05 -0.57
CA LEU A 109 1.56 -30.00 -1.56
C LEU A 109 1.47 -31.40 -0.98
N GLU A 110 2.50 -31.86 -0.27
CA GLU A 110 2.53 -33.19 0.33
C GLU A 110 1.52 -33.33 1.47
N LEU A 111 1.37 -32.31 2.33
CA LEU A 111 0.29 -32.28 3.32
C LEU A 111 -1.09 -32.37 2.64
N LEU A 112 -1.27 -31.69 1.51
CA LEU A 112 -2.53 -31.66 0.77
C LEU A 112 -2.79 -32.95 -0.03
N GLN A 113 -1.75 -33.70 -0.42
CA GLN A 113 -1.85 -35.04 -1.02
C GLN A 113 -2.28 -36.09 0.02
N ASP A 114 -1.74 -35.99 1.24
CA ASP A 114 -2.14 -36.84 2.37
C ASP A 114 -3.54 -36.47 2.89
N TYR A 115 -3.99 -35.24 2.60
CA TYR A 115 -5.38 -34.84 2.75
C TYR A 115 -6.20 -35.45 1.61
N PRO A 116 -7.39 -36.01 1.86
CA PRO A 116 -8.19 -36.62 0.79
C PRO A 116 -8.68 -35.57 -0.24
N GLU A 117 -7.81 -35.34 -1.24
CA GLU A 117 -7.80 -34.76 -2.61
C GLU A 117 -8.72 -33.57 -3.00
N PRO A 118 -8.30 -32.64 -3.91
CA PRO A 118 -7.81 -32.99 -5.26
C PRO A 118 -6.80 -32.03 -5.94
N ASN A 119 -6.23 -32.50 -7.05
CA ASN A 119 -5.56 -31.74 -8.13
C ASN A 119 -4.03 -31.68 -8.06
N GLU A 120 -3.40 -32.77 -8.46
CA GLU A 120 -2.09 -32.73 -9.11
C GLU A 120 -2.27 -32.46 -10.62
N THR A 121 -1.65 -31.41 -11.13
CA THR A 121 -1.57 -31.16 -12.59
C THR A 121 -0.12 -31.01 -13.00
N ASN A 122 0.45 -32.06 -13.59
CA ASN A 122 1.68 -31.98 -14.37
C ASN A 122 1.39 -31.34 -15.73
N ASP A 123 1.08 -30.04 -15.74
CA ASP A 123 0.66 -29.31 -16.94
C ASP A 123 1.79 -28.40 -17.48
N PRO A 124 2.43 -28.75 -18.61
CA PRO A 124 3.43 -27.90 -19.28
C PRO A 124 2.91 -26.51 -19.64
N GLN A 125 1.60 -26.34 -19.81
CA GLN A 125 0.97 -25.05 -20.09
C GLN A 125 1.08 -24.11 -18.87
N LEU A 126 1.00 -24.66 -17.66
CA LEU A 126 1.16 -23.90 -16.41
C LEU A 126 2.58 -23.35 -16.25
N ASP A 127 3.60 -24.12 -16.66
CA ASP A 127 5.00 -23.67 -16.65
C ASP A 127 5.23 -22.50 -17.61
N SER A 128 4.71 -22.60 -18.83
CA SER A 128 4.77 -21.53 -19.83
C SER A 128 4.09 -20.25 -19.31
N PHE A 129 2.90 -20.38 -18.70
CA PHE A 129 2.22 -19.24 -18.08
C PHE A 129 3.02 -18.66 -16.92
N THR A 130 3.64 -19.49 -16.09
CA THR A 130 4.49 -19.03 -14.98
C THR A 130 5.68 -18.20 -15.48
N GLN A 131 6.31 -18.61 -16.59
CA GLN A 131 7.38 -17.83 -17.21
C GLN A 131 6.88 -16.46 -17.70
N ILE A 132 5.75 -16.42 -18.42
CA ILE A 132 5.12 -15.17 -18.88
C ILE A 132 4.78 -14.25 -17.68
N ALA A 133 4.34 -14.83 -16.56
CA ALA A 133 4.06 -14.09 -15.33
C ALA A 133 5.30 -13.38 -14.81
N LEU A 134 6.42 -14.10 -14.73
CA LEU A 134 7.68 -13.59 -14.22
C LEU A 134 8.23 -12.48 -15.13
N GLU A 135 8.11 -12.62 -16.45
CA GLU A 135 8.54 -11.59 -17.40
C GLU A 135 7.70 -10.31 -17.27
N LEU A 136 6.38 -10.43 -17.18
CA LEU A 136 5.47 -9.28 -16.95
C LEU A 136 5.72 -8.60 -15.60
N LEU A 137 5.94 -9.38 -14.55
CA LEU A 137 6.31 -8.87 -13.23
C LEU A 137 7.62 -8.08 -13.32
N CYS A 138 8.68 -8.67 -13.87
CA CYS A 138 9.97 -8.01 -14.03
C CYS A 138 9.88 -6.72 -14.84
N ALA A 139 9.11 -6.70 -15.93
CA ALA A 139 8.88 -5.50 -16.72
C ALA A 139 8.19 -4.39 -15.92
N GLN A 140 7.16 -4.73 -15.14
CA GLN A 140 6.48 -3.73 -14.30
C GLN A 140 7.36 -3.26 -13.14
N LEU A 141 8.12 -4.16 -12.54
CA LEU A 141 9.12 -3.85 -11.52
C LEU A 141 10.12 -2.82 -12.04
N GLN A 142 10.62 -3.02 -13.26
CA GLN A 142 11.52 -2.09 -13.92
C GLN A 142 10.88 -0.72 -14.11
N ILE A 143 9.65 -0.64 -14.64
CA ILE A 143 8.94 0.64 -14.85
C ILE A 143 8.76 1.39 -13.52
N ILE A 144 8.41 0.69 -12.44
CA ILE A 144 8.22 1.30 -11.12
C ILE A 144 9.55 1.80 -10.57
N LEU A 145 10.60 0.99 -10.67
CA LEU A 145 11.94 1.37 -10.23
C LEU A 145 12.43 2.58 -11.02
N GLU A 146 12.27 2.59 -12.33
CA GLU A 146 12.62 3.74 -13.18
C GLU A 146 11.83 4.98 -12.80
N ARG A 147 10.51 4.89 -12.56
CA ARG A 147 9.68 6.03 -12.17
C ARG A 147 9.98 6.55 -10.77
N GLN A 148 10.15 5.66 -9.80
CA GLN A 148 10.31 6.01 -8.38
C GLN A 148 11.76 6.38 -8.06
N ALA A 149 12.71 5.73 -8.71
CA ALA A 149 14.14 6.02 -8.61
C ALA A 149 14.63 6.96 -9.71
N ALA A 150 13.74 7.52 -10.56
CA ALA A 150 14.11 8.42 -11.66
C ALA A 150 15.07 9.52 -11.21
N SER A 151 14.81 10.08 -10.03
CA SER A 151 15.65 11.15 -9.48
C SER A 151 17.01 10.66 -8.96
N GLN A 152 17.18 9.36 -8.72
CA GLN A 152 18.38 8.71 -8.20
C GLN A 152 19.13 7.89 -9.26
N LEU A 153 18.58 7.68 -10.46
CA LEU A 153 19.21 6.99 -11.60
C LEU A 153 20.03 7.97 -12.45
N PRO A 154 20.93 7.51 -13.34
CA PRO A 154 21.71 8.38 -14.22
C PRO A 154 20.87 9.46 -14.92
N GLY A 155 21.27 10.73 -14.78
CA GLY A 155 20.52 11.88 -15.28
C GLY A 155 19.46 12.44 -14.32
N GLY A 156 19.19 11.76 -13.20
CA GLY A 156 18.31 12.22 -12.13
C GLY A 156 18.93 13.32 -11.26
N SER A 157 18.09 14.13 -10.63
CA SER A 157 18.49 15.29 -9.80
C SER A 157 19.34 14.95 -8.56
N TYR A 158 19.37 13.68 -8.15
CA TYR A 158 20.13 13.16 -7.02
C TYR A 158 21.16 12.09 -7.43
N TRP A 159 21.36 11.84 -8.74
CA TRP A 159 22.42 10.95 -9.23
C TRP A 159 23.81 11.51 -8.91
N GLU A 160 24.00 12.80 -9.24
CA GLU A 160 25.19 13.57 -8.88
C GLU A 160 24.79 14.76 -8.00
N PRO A 161 24.53 14.52 -6.70
CA PRO A 161 24.04 15.58 -5.83
C PRO A 161 25.11 16.65 -5.63
N SER A 162 24.67 17.91 -5.58
CA SER A 162 25.55 19.06 -5.32
C SER A 162 26.25 18.94 -3.97
N LYS A 163 27.38 19.64 -3.79
CA LYS A 163 28.14 19.65 -2.52
C LYS A 163 27.24 20.02 -1.32
N ASN A 164 26.29 20.94 -1.52
CA ASN A 164 25.35 21.32 -0.47
C ASN A 164 24.41 20.16 -0.07
N ILE A 165 23.85 19.44 -1.05
CA ILE A 165 22.99 18.26 -0.78
C ILE A 165 23.80 17.16 -0.09
N LYS A 166 25.05 16.95 -0.51
CA LYS A 166 25.97 16.02 0.15
C LYS A 166 26.22 16.43 1.61
N GLU A 167 26.41 17.71 1.90
CA GLU A 167 26.58 18.20 3.28
C GLU A 167 25.32 18.01 4.13
N MET A 168 24.15 18.40 3.60
CA MET A 168 22.87 18.23 4.30
C MET A 168 22.54 16.76 4.58
N SER A 169 22.92 15.86 3.66
CA SER A 169 22.64 14.43 3.79
C SER A 169 23.56 13.71 4.78
N LYS A 170 24.71 14.27 5.18
CA LYS A 170 25.58 13.68 6.22
C LYS A 170 24.85 13.48 7.55
N ASN A 171 23.91 14.37 7.86
CA ASN A 171 23.12 14.34 9.09
C ASN A 171 21.88 13.43 8.98
N VAL A 172 21.58 12.92 7.78
CA VAL A 172 20.45 12.01 7.58
C VAL A 172 20.87 10.61 8.02
N PRO A 173 20.08 9.92 8.85
CA PRO A 173 20.32 8.54 9.20
C PRO A 173 20.53 7.64 7.97
N LYS A 174 21.58 6.83 7.99
CA LYS A 174 21.86 5.86 6.92
C LYS A 174 20.81 4.75 6.82
N THR A 175 20.13 4.45 7.94
CA THR A 175 19.12 3.40 8.04
C THR A 175 17.75 3.99 8.37
N ASN A 176 16.71 3.32 7.89
CA ASN A 176 15.30 3.62 8.21
C ASN A 176 14.90 3.20 9.64
N ALA A 177 15.79 2.54 10.39
CA ALA A 177 15.53 2.08 11.75
C ALA A 177 15.05 3.20 12.71
N ILE A 178 15.46 4.45 12.45
CA ILE A 178 14.96 5.60 13.22
C ILE A 178 13.50 5.89 12.88
N SER A 179 13.15 5.99 11.60
CA SER A 179 11.76 6.21 11.19
C SER A 179 10.84 5.05 11.58
N GLU A 180 11.32 3.80 11.53
CA GLU A 180 10.54 2.64 11.96
C GLU A 180 10.27 2.67 13.47
N ARG A 181 11.30 3.01 14.27
CA ARG A 181 11.13 3.19 15.72
C ARG A 181 10.15 4.31 16.03
N ASP A 182 10.24 5.43 15.33
CA ASP A 182 9.34 6.56 15.49
C ASP A 182 7.89 6.16 15.15
N MET A 183 7.69 5.39 14.07
CA MET A 183 6.38 4.83 13.72
C MET A 183 5.86 3.85 14.76
N ALA A 184 6.71 2.98 15.31
CA ALA A 184 6.32 2.05 16.36
C ALA A 184 5.91 2.77 17.65
N ILE A 185 6.63 3.84 18.03
CA ILE A 185 6.27 4.68 19.18
C ILE A 185 4.94 5.38 18.89
N LEU A 186 4.76 5.95 17.70
CA LEU A 186 3.53 6.62 17.31
C LEU A 186 2.32 5.67 17.33
N ASP A 187 2.47 4.46 16.79
CA ASP A 187 1.42 3.43 16.79
C ASP A 187 1.04 3.03 18.22
N ASN A 188 2.03 2.86 19.09
CA ASN A 188 1.77 2.59 20.52
C ASN A 188 1.05 3.77 21.20
N LEU A 189 1.46 5.01 20.91
CA LEU A 189 0.82 6.20 21.47
C LEU A 189 -0.62 6.37 20.98
N LEU A 190 -0.90 6.08 19.71
CA LEU A 190 -2.26 6.12 19.16
C LEU A 190 -3.17 5.10 19.84
N LYS A 191 -2.65 3.90 20.16
CA LYS A 191 -3.38 2.87 20.90
C LYS A 191 -3.60 3.25 22.36
N ALA A 192 -2.56 3.76 23.02
CA ALA A 192 -2.62 4.12 24.44
C ALA A 192 -3.42 5.40 24.69
N LYS A 193 -3.44 6.34 23.74
CA LYS A 193 -4.05 7.67 23.86
C LYS A 193 -4.83 8.05 22.59
N PRO A 194 -5.93 7.36 22.26
CA PRO A 194 -6.66 7.57 21.01
C PRO A 194 -7.29 8.96 20.90
N ALA A 195 -7.58 9.61 22.03
CA ALA A 195 -8.12 10.97 22.06
C ALA A 195 -7.04 12.07 21.97
N ALA A 196 -5.74 11.72 21.93
CA ALA A 196 -4.67 12.70 21.84
C ALA A 196 -4.63 13.35 20.45
N LYS A 197 -4.42 14.67 20.42
CA LYS A 197 -4.25 15.42 19.17
C LYS A 197 -2.94 15.03 18.50
N SER A 198 -2.92 15.01 17.17
CA SER A 198 -1.71 14.70 16.38
C SER A 198 -0.50 15.57 16.78
N SER A 199 -0.71 16.86 17.05
CA SER A 199 0.34 17.77 17.51
C SER A 199 0.94 17.38 18.88
N THR A 200 0.12 16.85 19.78
CA THR A 200 0.58 16.33 21.07
C THR A 200 1.42 15.08 20.88
N LEU A 201 0.98 14.16 20.00
CA LEU A 201 1.72 12.94 19.69
C LEU A 201 3.08 13.25 19.05
N GLU A 202 3.11 14.18 18.10
CA GLU A 202 4.32 14.69 17.47
C GLU A 202 5.28 15.30 18.50
N THR A 203 4.76 16.12 19.42
CA THR A 203 5.56 16.71 20.50
C THR A 203 6.21 15.64 21.39
N VAL A 204 5.45 14.62 21.78
CA VAL A 204 5.98 13.50 22.59
C VAL A 204 7.06 12.73 21.82
N LEU A 205 6.85 12.50 20.52
CA LEU A 205 7.80 11.79 19.68
C LEU A 205 9.09 12.59 19.51
N MET A 206 9.00 13.90 19.23
CA MET A 206 10.14 14.81 19.17
C MET A 206 10.88 14.90 20.50
N TRP A 207 10.16 14.99 21.62
CA TRP A 207 10.76 15.01 22.96
C TRP A 207 11.53 13.73 23.25
N THR A 208 10.92 12.58 22.94
CA THR A 208 11.55 11.27 23.14
C THR A 208 12.82 11.13 22.28
N ARG A 209 12.77 11.62 21.04
CA ARG A 209 13.85 11.48 20.07
C ARG A 209 15.02 12.43 20.34
N ASN A 210 14.74 13.71 20.53
CA ASN A 210 15.74 14.76 20.68
C ASN A 210 16.33 14.78 22.10
N LYS A 211 15.70 14.08 23.05
CA LYS A 211 16.12 13.99 24.45
C LYS A 211 16.44 15.38 25.04
N PRO A 212 15.56 16.39 24.85
CA PRO A 212 15.82 17.73 25.38
C PRO A 212 15.90 17.70 26.91
N SER A 213 15.30 16.70 27.58
CA SER A 213 15.51 16.46 29.01
C SER A 213 16.98 16.27 29.39
N LYS A 214 17.77 15.50 28.61
CA LYS A 214 19.20 15.33 28.87
C LYS A 214 19.96 16.64 28.71
N TRP A 215 19.64 17.40 27.66
CA TRP A 215 20.21 18.72 27.46
C TRP A 215 19.87 19.68 28.61
N LEU A 216 18.60 19.76 29.00
CA LEU A 216 18.14 20.57 30.14
C LEU A 216 18.81 20.16 31.46
N CYS A 217 19.01 18.86 31.69
CA CYS A 217 19.69 18.36 32.89
C CYS A 217 21.18 18.73 32.94
N ASN A 218 21.81 18.93 31.78
CA ASN A 218 23.22 19.30 31.69
C ASN A 218 23.46 20.82 31.77
N LEU A 219 22.41 21.64 31.70
CA LEU A 219 22.52 23.09 31.84
C LEU A 219 22.67 23.50 33.31
N PRO A 220 23.41 24.60 33.59
CA PRO A 220 23.36 25.27 34.87
C PRO A 220 21.91 25.62 35.25
N VAL A 221 21.62 25.60 36.56
CA VAL A 221 20.26 25.81 37.08
C VAL A 221 19.67 27.13 36.60
N SER A 222 20.46 28.21 36.60
CA SER A 222 20.04 29.53 36.11
C SER A 222 19.64 29.52 34.63
N GLU A 223 20.47 28.94 33.77
CA GLU A 223 20.22 28.83 32.33
C GLU A 223 19.02 27.93 32.01
N ARG A 224 18.88 26.83 32.75
CA ARG A 224 17.72 25.93 32.63
C ARG A 224 16.42 26.66 32.96
N HIS A 225 16.40 27.44 34.04
CA HIS A 225 15.22 28.24 34.40
C HIS A 225 14.91 29.29 33.33
N ALA A 226 15.91 30.02 32.86
CA ALA A 226 15.73 31.01 31.79
C ALA A 226 15.18 30.38 30.50
N ALA A 227 15.69 29.20 30.11
CA ALA A 227 15.21 28.48 28.93
C ALA A 227 13.74 28.04 29.07
N LEU A 228 13.35 27.52 30.24
CA LEU A 228 11.96 27.11 30.51
C LEU A 228 11.01 28.31 30.56
N GLU A 229 11.42 29.41 31.19
CA GLU A 229 10.64 30.65 31.24
C GLU A 229 10.46 31.25 29.85
N SER A 230 11.53 31.27 29.03
CA SER A 230 11.45 31.70 27.64
C SER A 230 10.50 30.82 26.82
N ALA A 231 10.55 29.49 27.00
CA ALA A 231 9.65 28.58 26.33
C ALA A 231 8.18 28.81 26.72
N GLN A 232 7.91 29.07 28.01
CA GLN A 232 6.58 29.41 28.49
C GLN A 232 6.06 30.73 27.89
N LYS A 233 6.91 31.76 27.79
CA LYS A 233 6.56 33.05 27.18
C LYS A 233 6.26 32.93 25.68
N LEU A 234 6.96 32.05 24.96
CA LEU A 234 6.77 31.85 23.53
C LEU A 234 5.62 30.89 23.19
N ALA A 235 5.20 30.03 24.12
CA ALA A 235 4.18 29.02 23.88
C ALA A 235 2.85 29.58 23.32
N PRO A 236 2.29 30.71 23.81
CA PRO A 236 1.08 31.29 23.25
C PRO A 236 1.24 31.68 21.78
N GLN A 237 2.38 32.27 21.42
CA GLN A 237 2.65 32.68 20.04
C GLN A 237 2.65 31.48 19.09
N TYR A 238 3.27 30.36 19.50
CA TYR A 238 3.25 29.14 18.71
C TYR A 238 1.85 28.51 18.60
N ILE A 239 1.05 28.56 19.66
CA ILE A 239 -0.34 28.10 19.63
C ILE A 239 -1.13 28.91 18.59
N ASP A 240 -0.98 30.24 18.57
CA ASP A 240 -1.65 31.11 17.60
C ASP A 240 -1.22 30.81 16.17
N ILE A 241 0.09 30.62 15.93
CA ILE A 241 0.62 30.24 14.61
C ILE A 241 0.01 28.91 14.14
N ILE A 242 -0.06 27.91 15.02
CA ILE A 242 -0.62 26.59 14.70
C ILE A 242 -2.12 26.71 14.38
N GLN A 243 -2.89 27.46 15.18
CA GLN A 243 -4.32 27.67 14.95
C GLN A 243 -4.58 28.41 13.64
N ASN A 244 -3.80 29.45 13.34
CA ASN A 244 -3.92 30.18 12.07
C ASN A 244 -3.57 29.29 10.88
N ARG A 245 -2.53 28.46 11.00
CA ARG A 245 -2.17 27.49 9.96
C ARG A 245 -3.25 26.44 9.76
N GLN A 246 -3.89 25.96 10.83
CA GLN A 246 -5.02 25.03 10.72
C GLN A 246 -6.17 25.64 9.93
N LYS A 247 -6.58 26.87 10.25
CA LYS A 247 -7.62 27.60 9.51
C LYS A 247 -7.26 27.78 8.03
N GLU A 248 -6.01 28.12 7.75
CA GLU A 248 -5.52 28.27 6.37
C GLU A 248 -5.62 26.94 5.59
N VAL A 249 -5.19 25.83 6.20
CA VAL A 249 -5.24 24.50 5.59
C VAL A 249 -6.69 24.05 5.37
N GLU A 250 -7.58 24.27 6.34
CA GLU A 250 -9.01 23.99 6.21
C GLU A 250 -9.63 24.76 5.04
N THR A 251 -9.29 26.04 4.91
CA THR A 251 -9.73 26.89 3.79
C THR A 251 -9.22 26.34 2.45
N GLN A 252 -7.94 25.96 2.36
CA GLN A 252 -7.37 25.38 1.15
C GLN A 252 -8.03 24.04 0.77
N ILE A 253 -8.36 23.20 1.76
CA ILE A 253 -9.07 21.93 1.53
C ILE A 253 -10.49 22.22 1.02
N ALA A 254 -11.21 23.14 1.65
CA ALA A 254 -12.55 23.54 1.22
C ALA A 254 -12.56 24.04 -0.24
N ASN A 255 -11.61 24.91 -0.60
CA ASN A 255 -11.48 25.43 -1.96
C ASN A 255 -11.20 24.30 -2.98
N LYS A 256 -10.26 23.39 -2.68
CA LYS A 256 -9.96 22.25 -3.56
C LYS A 256 -11.15 21.30 -3.73
N LEU A 257 -11.94 21.09 -2.67
CA LEU A 257 -13.15 20.27 -2.76
C LEU A 257 -14.23 20.95 -3.61
N ALA A 258 -14.40 22.27 -3.47
CA ALA A 258 -15.32 23.05 -4.30
C ALA A 258 -14.92 23.01 -5.79
N GLU A 259 -13.64 23.23 -6.09
CA GLU A 259 -13.10 23.11 -7.45
C GLU A 259 -13.32 21.72 -8.05
N LYS A 260 -13.09 20.66 -7.25
CA LYS A 260 -13.30 19.27 -7.69
C LYS A 260 -14.78 19.00 -8.01
N LYS A 261 -15.71 19.48 -7.17
CA LYS A 261 -17.15 19.37 -7.39
C LYS A 261 -17.56 20.12 -8.67
N ALA A 262 -17.14 21.37 -8.83
CA ALA A 262 -17.45 22.16 -10.03
C ALA A 262 -16.92 21.50 -11.31
N LYS A 263 -15.71 20.91 -11.26
CA LYS A 263 -15.15 20.15 -12.39
C LYS A 263 -15.95 18.89 -12.71
N GLN A 264 -16.43 18.19 -11.68
CA GLN A 264 -17.27 17.00 -11.85
C GLN A 264 -18.62 17.36 -12.48
N GLU A 265 -19.31 18.38 -11.94
CA GLU A 265 -20.59 18.87 -12.48
C GLU A 265 -20.45 19.31 -13.94
N LYS A 266 -19.37 20.05 -14.29
CA LYS A 266 -19.09 20.43 -15.67
C LYS A 266 -18.86 19.21 -16.57
N SER A 267 -18.16 18.18 -16.09
CA SER A 267 -17.94 16.95 -16.83
C SER A 267 -19.25 16.18 -17.05
N GLU A 268 -20.11 16.11 -16.03
CA GLU A 268 -21.42 15.47 -16.11
C GLU A 268 -22.37 16.21 -17.05
N GLN A 269 -22.40 17.55 -16.98
CA GLN A 269 -23.13 18.39 -17.93
C GLN A 269 -22.64 18.15 -19.37
N THR A 270 -21.33 18.12 -19.59
CA THR A 270 -20.75 17.85 -20.92
C THR A 270 -21.12 16.46 -21.43
N LYS A 271 -21.10 15.44 -20.57
CA LYS A 271 -21.54 14.08 -20.91
C LYS A 271 -23.02 14.05 -21.25
N MET A 272 -23.86 14.77 -20.51
CA MET A 272 -25.30 14.86 -20.74
C MET A 272 -25.61 15.58 -22.06
N THR A 273 -24.96 16.72 -22.33
CA THR A 273 -25.11 17.43 -23.61
C THR A 273 -24.66 16.58 -24.79
N ASN A 274 -23.55 15.85 -24.65
CA ASN A 274 -23.08 14.93 -25.69
C ASN A 274 -24.06 13.79 -25.92
N LYS A 275 -24.60 13.16 -24.86
CA LYS A 275 -25.65 12.14 -24.98
C LYS A 275 -26.87 12.66 -25.71
N LEU A 276 -27.36 13.86 -25.34
CA LEU A 276 -28.50 14.48 -26.02
C LEU A 276 -28.22 14.79 -27.49
N SER A 277 -27.00 15.25 -27.82
CA SER A 277 -26.58 15.48 -29.21
C SER A 277 -26.62 14.19 -30.02
N VAL A 278 -26.00 13.13 -29.51
CA VAL A 278 -25.98 11.80 -30.16
C VAL A 278 -27.40 11.24 -30.31
N SER A 279 -28.24 11.34 -29.28
CA SER A 279 -29.65 10.92 -29.38
C SER A 279 -30.42 11.67 -30.48
N ARG A 280 -30.19 12.98 -30.62
CA ARG A 280 -30.80 13.78 -31.70
C ARG A 280 -30.31 13.35 -33.08
N GLU A 281 -29.05 13.00 -33.23
CA GLU A 281 -28.50 12.49 -34.49
C GLU A 281 -29.10 11.12 -34.85
N ILE A 282 -29.21 10.19 -33.89
CA ILE A 282 -29.84 8.88 -34.11
C ILE A 282 -31.29 9.03 -34.58
N ILE A 283 -32.04 9.99 -34.01
CA ILE A 283 -33.42 10.29 -34.44
C ILE A 283 -33.47 10.69 -35.92
N LYS A 284 -32.49 11.44 -36.44
CA LYS A 284 -32.44 11.80 -37.86
C LYS A 284 -32.27 10.59 -38.78
N PHE A 285 -31.64 9.52 -38.30
CA PHE A 285 -31.43 8.28 -39.06
C PHE A 285 -32.54 7.24 -38.86
N GLY A 286 -33.72 7.65 -38.38
CA GLY A 286 -34.88 6.78 -38.20
C GLY A 286 -35.08 6.28 -36.76
N GLY A 287 -34.32 6.80 -35.79
CA GLY A 287 -34.45 6.43 -34.38
C GLY A 287 -33.75 5.13 -34.03
N VAL A 288 -33.94 4.68 -32.78
CA VAL A 288 -33.44 3.39 -32.31
C VAL A 288 -34.39 2.32 -32.84
N TRP A 289 -33.88 1.36 -33.61
CA TRP A 289 -34.71 0.30 -34.17
C TRP A 289 -35.17 -0.60 -33.03
N ASP A 290 -36.47 -0.83 -32.94
CA ASP A 290 -37.02 -1.86 -32.06
C ASP A 290 -36.65 -3.25 -32.62
N LYS A 291 -36.57 -4.27 -31.74
CA LYS A 291 -36.33 -5.67 -32.13
C LYS A 291 -37.28 -6.12 -33.24
N SER A 292 -38.55 -5.73 -33.14
CA SER A 292 -39.58 -6.00 -34.15
C SER A 292 -39.22 -5.48 -35.55
N GLN A 293 -38.64 -4.27 -35.63
CA GLN A 293 -38.23 -3.63 -36.89
C GLN A 293 -36.93 -4.22 -37.46
N MET A 294 -36.04 -4.74 -36.62
CA MET A 294 -34.87 -5.50 -37.07
C MET A 294 -35.26 -6.86 -37.65
N GLU A 295 -36.23 -7.54 -37.04
CA GLU A 295 -36.74 -8.83 -37.51
C GLU A 295 -37.44 -8.69 -38.88
N GLU A 296 -38.25 -7.65 -39.07
CA GLU A 296 -38.94 -7.37 -40.35
C GLU A 296 -38.00 -7.07 -41.52
N LYS A 297 -36.87 -6.39 -41.27
CA LYS A 297 -35.84 -6.13 -42.29
C LYS A 297 -34.93 -7.32 -42.57
N SER A 298 -34.84 -8.29 -41.66
CA SER A 298 -34.04 -9.50 -41.87
C SER A 298 -34.76 -10.56 -42.73
N MET A 299 -36.07 -10.39 -42.95
CA MET A 299 -36.91 -11.29 -43.74
C MET A 299 -37.16 -10.82 -45.19
N ASN A 300 -36.63 -9.67 -45.59
CA ASN A 300 -36.60 -9.17 -46.97
C ASN A 300 -35.17 -9.13 -47.51
#